data_AF-A0A1M7HG88-F1
#
_entry.id   AF-A0A1M7HG88-F1
#
_cell.length_a   1.000
_cell.length_b   1.000
_cell.length_c   1.000
_cell.angle_alpha   90.00
_cell.angle_beta   90.00
_cell.angle_gamma   90.00
#
_symmetry.space_group_name_H-M   'P 1'
#
loop_
_entity.id
_entity.type
_entity.pdbx_description
1 polymer ?
#
loop_
_entity_poly.entity_id
_entity_poly.type
_entity_poly.pdbx_seq_one_letter_code
_entity_poly.pdbx_strand_id
1 'polypeptide(L)' 'MRQLEYSLKSKDGTKPSIGPVILQAVSDDEEIRTTAMQLLQKDHPEASAGDYELHVTWTDLDALPSP' A
#
# COMPACT_ATOMS: atom_id res chain seq x y z
N MET A 1 -15.57 -8.50 2.51
CA MET A 1 -14.52 -7.66 3.11
C MET A 1 -13.24 -7.87 2.32
N ARG A 2 -12.55 -6.80 1.96
CA ARG A 2 -11.32 -6.87 1.17
C ARG A 2 -10.16 -6.30 1.98
N GLN A 3 -8.98 -6.84 1.72
CA GLN A 3 -7.74 -6.33 2.24
C GLN A 3 -7.02 -5.58 1.11
N LEU A 4 -6.66 -4.34 1.38
CA LEU A 4 -5.76 -3.56 0.54
C LEU A 4 -4.38 -3.57 1.16
N GLU A 5 -3.40 -3.78 0.32
CA GLU A 5 -2.00 -3.73 0.70
C GLU A 5 -1.32 -2.65 -0.12
N TYR A 6 -0.85 -1.61 0.57
CA TYR A 6 -0.12 -0.49 -0.03
C TYR A 6 1.36 -0.62 0.28
N SER A 7 2.19 -0.51 -0.75
CA SER A 7 3.64 -0.50 -0.60
C SER A 7 4.25 0.54 -1.53
N LEU A 8 5.34 1.16 -1.09
CA LEU A 8 6.15 2.03 -1.95
C LEU A 8 7.32 1.20 -2.47
N LYS A 9 7.43 1.08 -3.80
CA LYS A 9 8.59 0.46 -4.45
C LYS A 9 9.48 1.53 -5.05
N SER A 10 10.79 1.39 -4.87
CA SER A 10 11.75 2.27 -5.53
C SER A 10 11.63 2.11 -7.04
N LYS A 11 11.45 3.22 -7.76
CA LYS A 11 11.34 3.22 -9.23
C LYS A 11 12.61 2.68 -9.88
N ASP A 12 13.75 3.09 -9.36
CA ASP A 12 15.06 2.67 -9.84
C ASP A 12 15.53 1.32 -9.24
N GLY A 13 14.75 0.73 -8.33
CA GLY A 13 15.11 -0.51 -7.63
C GLY A 13 16.34 -0.41 -6.72
N THR A 14 16.85 0.80 -6.50
CA THR A 14 18.05 1.05 -5.68
C THR A 14 17.73 1.13 -4.20
N LYS A 15 16.47 1.44 -3.84
CA LYS A 15 16.01 1.56 -2.46
C LYS A 15 15.10 0.38 -2.09
N PRO A 16 15.09 -0.04 -0.82
CA PRO A 16 14.21 -1.11 -0.36
C PRO A 16 12.73 -0.74 -0.55
N SER A 17 11.89 -1.75 -0.69
CA SER A 17 10.44 -1.53 -0.69
C SER A 17 9.99 -1.16 0.73
N ILE A 18 9.02 -0.24 0.81
CA ILE A 18 8.49 0.30 2.07
C ILE A 18 7.03 -0.15 2.20
N GLY A 19 6.65 -0.64 3.38
CA GLY A 19 5.37 -1.31 3.63
C GLY A 19 5.50 -2.84 3.72
N PRO A 20 4.40 -3.62 3.56
CA PRO A 20 3.06 -3.16 3.18
C PRO A 20 2.27 -2.56 4.36
N VAL A 21 1.52 -1.49 4.09
CA VAL A 21 0.45 -1.01 4.97
C VAL A 21 -0.82 -1.73 4.55
N ILE A 22 -1.38 -2.50 5.49
CA ILE A 22 -2.57 -3.30 5.29
C ILE A 22 -3.78 -2.55 5.82
N LEU A 23 -4.75 -2.27 4.95
CA LEU A 23 -6.02 -1.65 5.30
C LEU A 23 -7.16 -2.59 4.93
N GLN A 24 -8.05 -2.86 5.88
CA GLN A 24 -9.31 -3.53 5.56
C GLN A 24 -10.28 -2.49 5.03
N ALA A 25 -10.73 -2.68 3.79
CA ALA A 25 -11.77 -1.83 3.23
C ALA A 25 -12.80 -2.64 2.46
N VAL A 26 -13.95 -2.00 2.27
CA VAL A 26 -15.04 -2.51 1.44
C VAL A 26 -14.92 -2.07 -0.02
N SER A 27 -14.17 -0.99 -0.30
CA SER A 27 -14.07 -0.36 -1.63
C SER A 27 -12.71 0.33 -1.83
N ASP A 28 -12.23 0.46 -3.08
CA ASP A 28 -11.08 1.33 -3.42
C ASP A 28 -11.57 2.76 -3.42
N ASP A 29 -11.23 3.51 -2.38
CA ASP A 29 -11.55 4.92 -2.28
C ASP A 29 -10.27 5.75 -2.34
N GLU A 30 -10.33 6.89 -3.01
CA GLU A 30 -9.18 7.80 -3.14
C GLU A 30 -8.68 8.26 -1.75
N GLU A 31 -9.59 8.34 -0.78
CA GLU A 31 -9.28 8.62 0.62
C GLU A 31 -8.41 7.52 1.26
N ILE A 32 -8.67 6.25 0.95
CA ILE A 32 -7.90 5.11 1.47
C ILE A 32 -6.49 5.12 0.88
N ARG A 33 -6.39 5.40 -0.42
CA ARG A 33 -5.11 5.53 -1.11
C ARG A 33 -4.28 6.68 -0.54
N THR A 34 -4.92 7.83 -0.32
CA THR A 34 -4.30 9.00 0.28
C THR A 34 -3.82 8.70 1.71
N THR A 35 -4.66 8.05 2.52
CA THR A 35 -4.33 7.66 3.89
C THR A 35 -3.14 6.71 3.92
N ALA A 36 -3.14 5.68 3.08
CA ALA A 36 -2.04 4.72 3.01
C ALA A 36 -0.73 5.38 2.57
N MET A 37 -0.79 6.27 1.58
CA MET A 37 0.39 7.02 1.13
C MET A 37 0.93 7.94 2.22
N GLN A 38 0.04 8.64 2.95
CA GLN A 38 0.41 9.46 4.10
C GLN A 38 1.04 8.63 5.22
N LEU A 39 0.51 7.45 5.52
CA LEU A 39 1.10 6.54 6.51
C LEU A 39 2.51 6.09 6.08
N LEU A 40 2.66 5.64 4.84
CA LEU A 40 3.95 5.22 4.28
C LEU A 40 4.98 6.37 4.31
N GLN A 41 4.57 7.59 3.96
CA GLN A 41 5.42 8.78 4.01
C GLN A 41 5.73 9.27 5.42
N LYS A 42 4.80 9.09 6.37
CA LYS A 42 5.01 9.45 7.77
C LYS A 42 6.07 8.55 8.42
N ASP A 43 5.99 7.25 8.18
CA ASP A 43 6.96 6.28 8.69
C ASP A 43 8.28 6.32 7.93
N HIS A 44 8.26 6.75 6.67
CA HIS A 44 9.44 6.90 5.82
C HIS A 44 9.46 8.26 5.12
N PRO A 45 9.85 9.34 5.82
CA PRO A 45 9.96 10.68 5.22
C PRO A 45 11.03 10.75 4.12
N GLU A 46 12.00 9.83 4.10
CA GLU A 46 12.96 9.65 3.00
C GLU A 46 12.32 9.09 1.72
N ALA A 47 11.09 8.58 1.80
CA ALA A 47 10.33 8.06 0.68
C ALA A 47 9.68 9.20 -0.10
N SER A 48 10.52 9.95 -0.82
CA SER A 48 10.04 10.99 -1.72
C SER A 48 9.20 10.40 -2.85
N ALA A 49 8.06 11.02 -3.16
CA ALA A 49 7.17 10.59 -4.26
C ALA A 49 7.87 10.60 -5.65
N GLY A 50 9.01 11.28 -5.76
CA GLY A 50 9.89 11.22 -6.92
C GLY A 50 10.57 9.86 -7.10
N ASP A 51 11.09 9.26 -6.02
CA ASP A 51 11.94 8.06 -6.05
C ASP A 51 11.16 6.75 -5.91
N TYR A 52 9.93 6.84 -5.40
CA TYR A 52 9.09 5.68 -5.10
C TYR A 52 7.78 5.74 -5.88
N GLU A 53 7.24 4.57 -6.20
CA GLU A 53 5.95 4.37 -6.82
C GLU A 53 5.03 3.58 -5.87
N LEU A 54 3.78 4.01 -5.76
CA LEU A 54 2.79 3.37 -4.91
C LEU A 54 2.21 2.14 -5.62
N HIS A 55 2.54 0.98 -5.08
CA HIS A 55 1.94 -0.31 -5.41
C HIS A 55 0.76 -0.60 -4.50
N VAL A 56 -0.36 -0.98 -5.12
CA VAL A 56 -1.60 -1.35 -4.42
C VAL A 56 -1.97 -2.77 -4.83
N THR A 57 -2.19 -3.65 -3.86
CA THR A 57 -2.66 -5.01 -4.08
C THR A 57 -3.99 -5.22 -3.37
N TRP A 58 -4.93 -5.87 -4.06
CA TRP A 58 -6.26 -6.18 -3.56
C TRP A 58 -6.38 -7.67 -3.30
N THR A 59 -6.75 -8.01 -2.07
CA THR A 59 -6.97 -9.39 -1.64
C THR A 59 -8.41 -9.51 -1.12
N ASP A 60 -9.26 -10.23 -1.85
CA ASP A 60 -10.60 -10.58 -1.38
C ASP A 60 -10.49 -11.60 -0.23
N LEU A 61 -10.80 -11.17 1.00
CA LEU A 61 -10.74 -12.05 2.17
C LEU A 61 -11.86 -13.09 2.16
N ASP A 62 -12.98 -12.80 1.50
CA ASP A 62 -14.10 -13.75 1.30
C ASP A 62 -13.81 -14.83 0.24
N ALA A 63 -12.77 -14.67 -0.57
CA ALA A 63 -12.39 -15.64 -1.60
C ALA A 63 -11.34 -16.66 -1.11
N LEU A 64 -10.85 -16.52 0.12
CA LEU A 64 -9.95 -17.50 0.72
C LEU A 64 -10.75 -18.78 1.02
N PRO A 65 -10.41 -19.93 0.41
CA PRO A 65 -11.04 -21.18 0.79
C PRO A 65 -10.79 -21.40 2.28
N SER A 66 -11.88 -21.53 3.03
CA SER A 66 -11.79 -21.95 4.43
C SER A 66 -11.03 -23.28 4.49
N PRO A 67 -10.09 -23.47 5.44
CA PRO A 67 -9.34 -24.71 5.57
C PRO A 67 -10.26 -25.92 5.84
#